data_AF-G9P9N7-F1
#
_entry.id   AF-G9P9N7-F1
#
_cell.length_a   1.000
_cell.length_b   1.000
_cell.length_c   1.000
_cell.angle_alpha   90.00
_cell.angle_beta   90.00
_cell.angle_gamma   90.00
#
_symmetry.space_group_name_H-M   'P 1'
#
loop_
_entity.id
_entity.type
_entity.pdbx_description
1 polymer ?
#
loop_
_entity_poly.entity_id
_entity_poly.type
_entity_poly.pdbx_seq_one_letter_code
_entity_poly.pdbx_strand_id
1 'polypeptide(L)'
;MTRDTASKPKLPVQQLAILAVARFAEPLAYTSVWPYLPEMIRGFGVKRDEVAKWAGVTSSVFSICQSITAVPWGKASDRFGRKPVLIYGLISTMICFIIWGMSTSLTMAITIRAIMGGGNGNVGIIRTMVAEMVTEKELQPRAFSIMPLVWSLGSVVGPAFGGFFAQPAKQFPNVFGDIELFKKFPYLLPNLLATIFFLISASSATLFLKETLADKHGEKDWGLLVGERLTRVFRRQPQLIAQRRQSFVDGEATAPLVPSRITPKKPTSKRVSAGMKEVFSRQTTINLISYTFLAFHSVAYDQNITVFLDYPVIPRTPENTKFPFYFTGGFGLSSGTIGTLFTIYGITCGLIQFLIYPPMVNRFGVLNCFKVVSIMTPFVYFITPYTSLLPTPATRFAAILFVMMIKAFAIIIAFPSTTILLTNSATSLSILGTLNGFATMFSGLGRAFGPASTGLAFSWGVEHGYIVSAYFFLGIVAAIGAIPVFMIVEGDGPTASAYNSDNEDNEDNAIVLGDESPINDYEDASDNEASASSPLLGKNRRGNNTYKATSTANN
;
A
#
# COMPACT_ATOMS: atom_id res chain seq x y z
N MET A 1 -15.83 17.89 -42.71
CA MET A 1 -14.87 17.57 -41.64
C MET A 1 -15.65 16.97 -40.47
N THR A 2 -15.66 15.65 -40.38
CA THR A 2 -16.23 14.92 -39.25
C THR A 2 -15.33 15.16 -38.03
N ARG A 3 -15.89 15.77 -36.97
CA ARG A 3 -15.26 15.79 -35.65
C ARG A 3 -15.18 14.34 -35.18
N ASP A 4 -14.02 13.72 -35.29
CA ASP A 4 -13.71 12.48 -34.60
C ASP A 4 -13.93 12.73 -33.11
N THR A 5 -14.92 12.06 -32.54
CA THR A 5 -15.11 12.00 -31.09
C THR A 5 -13.89 11.31 -30.51
N ALA A 6 -12.91 12.09 -30.01
CA ALA A 6 -11.74 11.57 -29.33
C ALA A 6 -12.19 10.58 -28.25
N SER A 7 -11.88 9.29 -28.46
CA SER A 7 -12.29 8.25 -27.52
C SER A 7 -11.69 8.56 -26.16
N LYS A 8 -12.53 8.73 -25.13
CA LYS A 8 -12.06 9.01 -23.77
C LYS A 8 -10.93 8.04 -23.40
N PRO A 9 -9.80 8.52 -22.87
CA PRO A 9 -8.68 7.67 -22.52
C PRO A 9 -9.13 6.58 -21.52
N LYS A 10 -8.67 5.34 -21.75
CA LYS A 10 -9.02 4.17 -20.92
C LYS A 10 -7.80 3.66 -20.18
N LEU A 11 -7.99 3.27 -18.93
CA LEU A 11 -6.95 2.64 -18.13
C LEU A 11 -6.53 1.28 -18.76
N PRO A 12 -5.24 0.92 -18.72
CA PRO A 12 -4.77 -0.40 -19.15
C PRO A 12 -5.10 -1.46 -18.08
N VAL A 13 -6.39 -1.77 -17.93
CA VAL A 13 -6.94 -2.58 -16.81
C VAL A 13 -6.22 -3.92 -16.67
N GLN A 14 -5.95 -4.62 -17.78
CA GLN A 14 -5.26 -5.92 -17.73
C GLN A 14 -3.86 -5.82 -17.13
N GLN A 15 -3.09 -4.79 -17.50
CA GLN A 15 -1.72 -4.63 -17.03
C GLN A 15 -1.68 -4.15 -15.57
N LEU A 16 -2.59 -3.23 -15.20
CA LEU A 16 -2.77 -2.83 -13.81
C LEU A 16 -3.21 -4.00 -12.92
N ALA A 17 -4.04 -4.91 -13.43
CA ALA A 17 -4.43 -6.12 -12.71
C ALA A 17 -3.25 -7.07 -12.50
N ILE A 18 -2.38 -7.27 -13.51
CA ILE A 18 -1.16 -8.09 -13.36
C ILE A 18 -0.21 -7.46 -12.33
N LEU A 19 -0.02 -6.14 -12.38
CA LEU A 19 0.77 -5.42 -11.38
C LEU A 19 0.15 -5.51 -9.98
N ALA A 20 -1.17 -5.49 -9.86
CA ALA A 20 -1.87 -5.70 -8.59
C ALA A 20 -1.64 -7.12 -8.05
N VAL A 21 -1.71 -8.15 -8.89
CA VAL A 21 -1.39 -9.54 -8.49
C VAL A 21 0.08 -9.67 -8.07
N ALA A 22 1.01 -9.06 -8.81
CA ALA A 22 2.42 -9.00 -8.44
C ALA A 22 2.64 -8.28 -7.10
N ARG A 23 1.91 -7.17 -6.89
CA ARG A 23 1.99 -6.37 -5.67
C ARG A 23 1.41 -7.07 -4.46
N PHE A 24 0.39 -7.92 -4.63
CA PHE A 24 -0.34 -8.60 -3.55
C PHE A 24 0.50 -9.62 -2.78
N ALA A 25 1.41 -10.33 -3.44
CA ALA A 25 2.22 -11.37 -2.80
C ALA A 25 3.14 -10.83 -1.70
N GLU A 26 3.66 -9.61 -1.85
CA GLU A 26 4.57 -8.99 -0.88
C GLU A 26 3.93 -8.63 0.49
N PRO A 27 2.82 -7.87 0.58
CA PRO A 27 2.15 -7.59 1.85
C PRO A 27 1.67 -8.88 2.53
N LEU A 28 1.20 -9.86 1.77
CA LEU A 28 0.85 -11.18 2.29
C LEU A 28 2.06 -11.83 2.97
N ALA A 29 3.20 -11.88 2.28
CA ALA A 29 4.43 -12.45 2.81
C ALA A 29 4.95 -11.69 4.04
N TYR A 30 4.96 -10.36 3.98
CA TYR A 30 5.44 -9.52 5.08
C TYR A 30 4.63 -9.70 6.37
N THR A 31 3.31 -9.74 6.25
CA THR A 31 2.39 -9.76 7.41
C THR A 31 2.06 -11.16 7.91
N SER A 32 2.17 -12.20 7.06
CA SER A 32 1.89 -13.59 7.45
C SER A 32 2.78 -14.13 8.55
N VAL A 33 3.92 -13.50 8.82
CA VAL A 33 4.86 -14.03 9.81
C VAL A 33 4.50 -13.67 11.24
N TRP A 34 3.75 -12.57 11.46
CA TRP A 34 3.46 -12.07 12.81
C TRP A 34 2.84 -13.10 13.78
N PRO A 35 1.85 -13.92 13.38
CA PRO A 35 1.16 -14.83 14.29
C PRO A 35 2.03 -15.94 14.88
N TYR A 36 3.05 -16.39 14.14
CA TYR A 36 3.89 -17.51 14.54
C TYR A 36 5.33 -17.11 14.90
N LEU A 37 5.74 -15.86 14.61
CA LEU A 37 7.08 -15.35 14.90
C LEU A 37 7.49 -15.48 16.39
N PRO A 38 6.63 -15.20 17.39
CA PRO A 38 7.02 -15.33 18.80
C PRO A 38 7.37 -16.77 19.18
N GLU A 39 6.55 -17.74 18.76
CA GLU A 39 6.81 -19.17 18.99
C GLU A 39 8.02 -19.68 18.21
N MET A 40 8.25 -19.17 17.00
CA MET A 40 9.45 -19.48 16.22
C MET A 40 10.72 -19.04 16.94
N ILE A 41 10.75 -17.81 17.44
CA ILE A 41 11.90 -17.26 18.18
C ILE A 41 12.12 -18.00 19.49
N ARG A 42 11.05 -18.33 20.23
CA ARG A 42 11.15 -19.16 21.43
C ARG A 42 11.69 -20.56 21.11
N GLY A 43 11.27 -21.13 19.98
CA GLY A 43 11.76 -22.41 19.47
C GLY A 43 13.26 -22.42 19.17
N PHE A 44 13.87 -21.26 18.95
CA PHE A 44 15.32 -21.10 18.80
C PHE A 44 16.09 -21.01 20.13
N GLY A 45 15.42 -21.15 21.28
CA GLY A 45 16.04 -21.12 22.60
C GLY A 45 16.17 -19.73 23.23
N VAL A 46 15.50 -18.72 22.67
CA VAL A 46 15.48 -17.35 23.24
C VAL A 46 14.60 -17.30 24.48
N LYS A 47 15.06 -16.60 25.52
CA LYS A 47 14.30 -16.39 26.76
C LYS A 47 13.02 -15.60 26.50
N ARG A 48 11.96 -15.87 27.27
CA ARG A 48 10.60 -15.34 27.03
C ARG A 48 10.48 -13.82 27.17
N ASP A 49 11.24 -13.23 28.09
CA ASP A 49 11.41 -11.79 28.28
C ASP A 49 12.02 -11.12 27.03
N GLU A 50 12.98 -11.76 26.37
CA GLU A 50 13.63 -11.23 25.18
C GLU A 50 12.91 -11.52 23.85
N VAL A 51 11.88 -12.38 23.83
CA VAL A 51 11.17 -12.75 22.59
C VAL A 51 10.65 -11.51 21.86
N ALA A 52 10.10 -10.52 22.59
CA ALA A 52 9.57 -9.30 21.97
C ALA A 52 10.67 -8.47 21.29
N LYS A 53 11.79 -8.25 21.97
CA LYS A 53 12.99 -7.60 21.42
C LYS A 53 13.44 -8.27 20.12
N TRP A 54 13.63 -9.60 20.12
CA TRP A 54 14.12 -10.31 18.95
C TRP A 54 13.09 -10.39 17.82
N ALA A 55 11.80 -10.46 18.12
CA ALA A 55 10.73 -10.39 17.11
C ALA A 55 10.67 -9.02 16.44
N GLY A 56 10.86 -7.95 17.24
CA GLY A 56 11.03 -6.58 16.77
C GLY A 56 12.23 -6.46 15.82
N VAL A 57 13.42 -6.82 16.28
CA VAL A 57 14.67 -6.78 15.48
C VAL A 57 14.52 -7.55 14.17
N THR A 58 13.97 -8.76 14.21
CA THR A 58 13.78 -9.61 13.02
C THR A 58 12.86 -8.95 11.99
N SER A 59 11.83 -8.24 12.44
CA SER A 59 10.93 -7.47 11.57
C SER A 59 11.59 -6.21 11.02
N SER A 60 12.37 -5.52 11.85
CA SER A 60 13.08 -4.29 11.49
C SER A 60 14.16 -4.50 10.44
N VAL A 61 14.94 -5.57 10.55
CA VAL A 61 16.01 -5.90 9.60
C VAL A 61 15.48 -6.02 8.18
N PHE A 62 14.30 -6.64 7.99
CA PHE A 62 13.66 -6.70 6.68
C PHE A 62 13.41 -5.29 6.10
N SER A 63 12.80 -4.40 6.88
CA SER A 63 12.45 -3.05 6.43
C SER A 63 13.67 -2.14 6.23
N ILE A 64 14.72 -2.29 7.05
CA ILE A 64 15.99 -1.57 6.90
C ILE A 64 16.67 -1.99 5.60
N CYS A 65 16.85 -3.30 5.38
CA CYS A 65 17.47 -3.80 4.15
C CYS A 65 16.67 -3.39 2.91
N GLN A 66 15.34 -3.49 2.94
CA GLN A 66 14.48 -3.03 1.85
C GLN A 66 14.65 -1.54 1.56
N SER A 67 14.80 -0.70 2.59
CA SER A 67 14.98 0.74 2.43
C SER A 67 16.35 1.08 1.82
N ILE A 68 17.41 0.39 2.24
CA ILE A 68 18.77 0.57 1.71
C ILE A 68 18.85 0.13 0.24
N THR A 69 18.22 -1.00 -0.11
CA THR A 69 18.30 -1.55 -1.48
C THR A 69 17.29 -0.94 -2.45
N ALA A 70 16.33 -0.13 -1.99
CA ALA A 70 15.32 0.49 -2.84
C ALA A 70 15.92 1.31 -4.00
N VAL A 71 16.94 2.14 -3.73
CA VAL A 71 17.61 2.97 -4.75
C VAL A 71 18.43 2.13 -5.74
N PRO A 72 19.28 1.19 -5.29
CA PRO A 72 19.94 0.24 -6.19
C PRO A 72 18.97 -0.50 -7.11
N TRP A 73 17.83 -0.98 -6.60
CA TRP A 73 16.81 -1.66 -7.42
C TRP A 73 16.15 -0.74 -8.44
N GLY A 74 15.92 0.53 -8.09
CA GLY A 74 15.48 1.56 -9.03
C GLY A 74 16.44 1.69 -10.21
N LYS A 75 17.73 1.92 -9.92
CA LYS A 75 18.79 2.03 -10.94
C LYS A 75 18.96 0.76 -11.77
N ALA A 76 18.86 -0.41 -11.13
CA ALA A 76 18.89 -1.69 -11.83
C ALA A 76 17.72 -1.81 -12.81
N SER A 77 16.51 -1.40 -12.42
CA SER A 77 15.35 -1.40 -13.30
C SER A 77 15.46 -0.39 -14.45
N ASP A 78 16.14 0.74 -14.26
CA ASP A 78 16.42 1.71 -15.33
C ASP A 78 17.38 1.14 -16.37
N ARG A 79 18.34 0.29 -15.96
CA ARG A 79 19.36 -0.28 -16.84
C ARG A 79 18.93 -1.58 -17.52
N PHE A 80 18.29 -2.48 -16.77
CA PHE A 80 17.97 -3.84 -17.22
C PHE A 80 16.51 -4.01 -17.70
N GLY A 81 15.64 -3.02 -17.48
CA GLY A 81 14.20 -3.10 -17.74
C GLY A 81 13.38 -3.26 -16.46
N ARG A 82 12.13 -2.79 -16.47
CA ARG A 82 11.24 -2.90 -15.30
C ARG A 82 10.78 -4.32 -15.08
N LYS A 83 10.40 -5.02 -16.16
CA LYS A 83 9.79 -6.36 -16.10
C LYS A 83 10.79 -7.41 -15.58
N PRO A 84 12.02 -7.53 -16.11
CA PRO A 84 12.98 -8.53 -15.64
C PRO A 84 13.34 -8.36 -14.16
N VAL A 85 13.52 -7.10 -13.72
CA VAL A 85 13.89 -6.78 -12.34
C VAL A 85 12.73 -7.09 -11.37
N LEU A 86 11.49 -6.79 -11.76
CA LEU A 86 10.31 -7.19 -10.98
C LEU A 86 10.21 -8.72 -10.81
N ILE A 87 10.42 -9.48 -11.89
CA ILE A 87 10.37 -10.95 -11.87
C ILE A 87 11.48 -11.51 -10.96
N TYR A 88 12.71 -10.98 -11.08
CA TYR A 88 13.81 -11.38 -10.20
C TYR A 88 13.48 -11.15 -8.73
N GLY A 89 12.91 -9.98 -8.38
CA GLY A 89 12.51 -9.68 -7.00
C GLY A 89 11.44 -10.63 -6.46
N LEU A 90 10.45 -10.99 -7.30
CA LEU A 90 9.42 -11.98 -6.94
C LEU A 90 10.02 -13.38 -6.69
N ILE A 91 10.90 -13.85 -7.58
CA ILE A 91 11.56 -15.17 -7.44
C ILE A 91 12.51 -15.19 -6.24
N SER A 92 13.29 -14.12 -6.04
CA SER A 92 14.19 -13.96 -4.88
C SER A 92 13.41 -14.05 -3.56
N THR A 93 12.29 -13.32 -3.46
CA THR A 93 11.42 -13.35 -2.28
C THR A 93 10.82 -14.74 -2.07
N MET A 94 10.38 -15.41 -3.15
CA MET A 94 9.84 -16.77 -3.10
C MET A 94 10.84 -17.77 -2.51
N ILE A 95 12.09 -17.76 -2.99
CA ILE A 95 13.15 -18.65 -2.49
C ILE A 95 13.44 -18.36 -1.01
N CYS A 96 13.56 -17.08 -0.65
CA CYS A 96 13.81 -16.69 0.75
C CYS A 96 12.68 -17.15 1.69
N PHE A 97 11.43 -17.15 1.22
CA PHE A 97 10.28 -17.60 2.01
C PHE A 97 10.35 -19.09 2.37
N ILE A 98 10.78 -19.93 1.41
CA ILE A 98 11.00 -21.37 1.65
C ILE A 98 12.10 -21.56 2.69
N ILE A 99 13.24 -20.87 2.53
CA ILE A 99 14.37 -20.98 3.46
C ILE A 99 14.00 -20.45 4.85
N TRP A 100 13.19 -19.39 4.93
CA TRP A 100 12.65 -18.87 6.19
C TRP A 100 11.79 -19.93 6.90
N GLY A 101 10.91 -20.63 6.18
CA GLY A 101 10.11 -21.73 6.74
C GLY A 101 10.96 -22.91 7.25
N MET A 102 12.18 -23.07 6.74
CA MET A 102 13.16 -24.08 7.16
C MET A 102 14.14 -23.58 8.23
N SER A 103 13.95 -22.37 8.76
CA SER A 103 14.92 -21.79 9.70
C SER A 103 14.93 -22.51 11.05
N THR A 104 16.11 -22.87 11.53
CA THR A 104 16.33 -23.60 12.79
C THR A 104 17.06 -22.78 13.86
N SER A 105 17.55 -21.58 13.51
CA SER A 105 18.25 -20.69 14.44
C SER A 105 17.86 -19.24 14.23
N LEU A 106 18.03 -18.43 15.28
CA LEU A 106 17.74 -17.00 15.25
C LEU A 106 18.61 -16.28 14.21
N THR A 107 19.90 -16.61 14.12
CA THR A 107 20.82 -16.01 13.15
C THR A 107 20.40 -16.33 11.72
N MET A 108 19.99 -17.57 11.44
CA MET A 108 19.47 -17.94 10.13
C MET A 108 18.21 -17.13 9.80
N ALA A 109 17.26 -17.05 10.73
CA ALA A 109 16.04 -16.27 10.55
C ALA A 109 16.34 -14.80 10.22
N ILE A 110 17.16 -14.12 11.03
CA ILE A 110 17.53 -12.70 10.81
C ILE A 110 18.25 -12.52 9.46
N THR A 111 19.16 -13.41 9.10
CA THR A 111 19.92 -13.33 7.86
C THR A 111 19.02 -13.49 6.63
N ILE A 112 18.11 -14.47 6.67
CA ILE A 112 17.15 -14.67 5.58
C ILE A 112 16.18 -13.48 5.48
N ARG A 113 15.81 -12.83 6.60
CA ARG A 113 15.02 -11.59 6.55
C ARG A 113 15.78 -10.43 5.93
N ALA A 114 17.06 -10.30 6.23
CA ALA A 114 17.91 -9.29 5.62
C ALA A 114 17.99 -9.49 4.09
N ILE A 115 18.23 -10.73 3.64
CA ILE A 115 18.29 -11.08 2.22
C ILE A 115 16.92 -10.88 1.55
N MET A 116 15.84 -11.30 2.21
CA MET A 116 14.48 -11.15 1.69
C MET A 116 14.07 -9.67 1.55
N GLY A 117 14.41 -8.82 2.53
CA GLY A 117 14.18 -7.38 2.42
C GLY A 117 15.06 -6.76 1.34
N GLY A 118 16.34 -7.15 1.31
CA GLY A 118 17.32 -6.69 0.33
C GLY A 118 16.96 -7.04 -1.11
N GLY A 119 16.43 -8.24 -1.35
CA GLY A 119 16.01 -8.73 -2.68
C GLY A 119 14.65 -8.19 -3.16
N ASN A 120 13.97 -7.36 -2.36
CA ASN A 120 12.59 -6.96 -2.61
C ASN A 120 12.44 -5.46 -2.90
N GLY A 121 12.86 -5.05 -4.11
CA GLY A 121 12.70 -3.70 -4.66
C GLY A 121 11.39 -3.45 -5.41
N ASN A 122 10.43 -4.39 -5.34
CA ASN A 122 9.28 -4.44 -6.24
C ASN A 122 8.33 -3.24 -6.11
N VAL A 123 8.19 -2.68 -4.90
CA VAL A 123 7.26 -1.55 -4.66
C VAL A 123 7.61 -0.33 -5.50
N GLY A 124 8.90 0.02 -5.57
CA GLY A 124 9.37 1.16 -6.36
C GLY A 124 9.18 0.91 -7.86
N ILE A 125 9.53 -0.28 -8.33
CA ILE A 125 9.43 -0.67 -9.73
C ILE A 125 7.98 -0.63 -10.20
N ILE A 126 7.04 -1.22 -9.44
CA ILE A 126 5.61 -1.21 -9.77
C ILE A 126 5.07 0.22 -9.85
N ARG A 127 5.50 1.10 -8.93
CA ARG A 127 5.14 2.53 -8.97
C ARG A 127 5.61 3.20 -10.25
N THR A 128 6.85 2.96 -10.64
CA THR A 128 7.40 3.49 -11.89
C THR A 128 6.69 2.92 -13.11
N MET A 129 6.39 1.62 -13.14
CA MET A 129 5.64 1.00 -14.23
C MET A 129 4.26 1.63 -14.37
N VAL A 130 3.50 1.81 -13.30
CA VAL A 130 2.19 2.48 -13.37
C VAL A 130 2.30 3.92 -13.90
N ALA A 131 3.33 4.66 -13.48
CA ALA A 131 3.59 6.01 -13.98
C ALA A 131 3.90 6.03 -15.49
N GLU A 132 4.66 5.04 -15.98
CA GLU A 132 5.05 4.91 -17.38
C GLU A 132 3.88 4.40 -18.26
N MET A 133 2.98 3.58 -17.72
CA MET A 133 1.84 3.03 -18.44
C MET A 133 0.64 3.98 -18.53
N VAL A 134 0.45 4.82 -17.53
CA VAL A 134 -0.66 5.77 -17.46
C VAL A 134 -0.10 7.15 -17.76
N THR A 135 0.04 7.45 -19.06
CA THR A 135 0.51 8.76 -19.55
C THR A 135 -0.53 9.85 -19.32
N GLU A 136 -1.80 9.46 -19.32
CA GLU A 136 -2.94 10.36 -19.21
C GLU A 136 -3.04 10.93 -17.80
N LYS A 137 -2.81 12.23 -17.72
CA LYS A 137 -2.78 13.02 -16.48
C LYS A 137 -4.04 12.81 -15.63
N GLU A 138 -5.21 12.74 -16.26
CA GLU A 138 -6.51 12.54 -15.61
C GLU A 138 -6.66 11.16 -14.93
N LEU A 139 -5.96 10.14 -15.43
CA LEU A 139 -6.12 8.75 -14.98
C LEU A 139 -5.07 8.32 -13.95
N GLN A 140 -3.97 9.06 -13.81
CA GLN A 140 -2.86 8.72 -12.91
C GLN A 140 -3.28 8.59 -11.44
N PRO A 141 -4.05 9.52 -10.82
CA PRO A 141 -4.42 9.40 -9.41
C PRO A 141 -5.18 8.10 -9.13
N ARG A 142 -6.10 7.72 -10.03
CA ARG A 142 -6.87 6.48 -9.92
C ARG A 142 -5.99 5.23 -10.08
N ALA A 143 -4.96 5.28 -10.90
CA ALA A 143 -4.03 4.16 -11.06
C ALA A 143 -3.11 4.01 -9.83
N PHE A 144 -2.61 5.12 -9.28
CA PHE A 144 -1.77 5.11 -8.07
C PHE A 144 -2.55 4.71 -6.82
N SER A 145 -3.86 4.96 -6.75
CA SER A 145 -4.71 4.52 -5.63
C SER A 145 -4.94 3.00 -5.57
N ILE A 146 -4.62 2.24 -6.62
CA ILE A 146 -4.76 0.77 -6.63
C ILE A 146 -3.69 0.10 -5.74
N MET A 147 -2.45 0.61 -5.74
CA MET A 147 -1.35 -0.06 -5.02
C MET A 147 -1.56 -0.12 -3.50
N PRO A 148 -2.04 0.94 -2.84
CA PRO A 148 -2.36 0.93 -1.41
C PRO A 148 -3.54 0.02 -1.07
N LEU A 149 -4.53 -0.09 -1.96
CA LEU A 149 -5.65 -1.03 -1.78
C LEU A 149 -5.14 -2.47 -1.79
N VAL A 150 -4.24 -2.81 -2.71
CA VAL A 150 -3.62 -4.13 -2.76
C VAL A 150 -2.79 -4.42 -1.51
N TRP A 151 -2.04 -3.43 -1.00
CA TRP A 151 -1.33 -3.54 0.27
C TRP A 151 -2.28 -3.89 1.42
N SER A 152 -3.39 -3.15 1.52
CA SER A 152 -4.40 -3.35 2.56
C SER A 152 -4.98 -4.76 2.48
N LEU A 153 -5.35 -5.23 1.29
CA LEU A 153 -5.86 -6.59 1.08
C LEU A 153 -4.84 -7.67 1.47
N GLY A 154 -3.58 -7.52 1.08
CA GLY A 154 -2.53 -8.48 1.44
C GLY A 154 -2.24 -8.50 2.94
N SER A 155 -2.29 -7.33 3.60
CA SER A 155 -2.10 -7.21 5.06
C SER A 155 -3.24 -7.85 5.87
N VAL A 156 -4.41 -7.98 5.23
CA VAL A 156 -5.58 -8.67 5.77
C VAL A 156 -5.44 -10.18 5.64
N VAL A 157 -5.07 -10.67 4.46
CA VAL A 157 -4.98 -12.11 4.18
C VAL A 157 -3.74 -12.74 4.83
N GLY A 158 -2.63 -12.02 4.92
CA GLY A 158 -1.35 -12.53 5.40
C GLY A 158 -1.43 -13.18 6.79
N PRO A 159 -1.81 -12.45 7.86
CA PRO A 159 -1.83 -13.00 9.22
C PRO A 159 -2.81 -14.17 9.39
N ALA A 160 -3.96 -14.12 8.72
CA ALA A 160 -4.93 -15.23 8.71
C ALA A 160 -4.26 -16.52 8.19
N PHE A 161 -3.58 -16.39 7.05
CA PHE A 161 -2.90 -17.48 6.39
C PHE A 161 -1.71 -18.02 7.18
N GLY A 162 -0.87 -17.14 7.71
CA GLY A 162 0.35 -17.55 8.41
C GLY A 162 0.08 -18.23 9.75
N GLY A 163 -0.90 -17.77 10.51
CA GLY A 163 -1.23 -18.36 11.80
C GLY A 163 -2.05 -19.65 11.70
N PHE A 164 -2.99 -19.74 10.75
CA PHE A 164 -3.86 -20.92 10.62
C PHE A 164 -3.11 -22.18 10.18
N PHE A 165 -2.05 -22.03 9.37
CA PHE A 165 -1.24 -23.15 8.90
C PHE A 165 0.04 -23.39 9.72
N ALA A 166 0.29 -22.61 10.77
CA ALA A 166 1.46 -22.78 11.62
C ALA A 166 1.39 -24.10 12.43
N GLN A 167 2.53 -24.79 12.59
CA GLN A 167 2.63 -26.06 13.30
C GLN A 167 1.59 -27.11 12.84
N PRO A 168 1.57 -27.44 11.55
CA PRO A 168 0.51 -28.28 10.98
C PRO A 168 0.47 -29.68 11.59
N ALA A 169 1.62 -30.22 12.03
CA ALA A 169 1.68 -31.50 12.73
C ALA A 169 0.92 -31.49 14.08
N LYS A 170 0.81 -30.35 14.76
CA LYS A 170 0.03 -30.20 15.99
C LYS A 170 -1.41 -29.78 15.74
N GLN A 171 -1.63 -28.91 14.75
CA GLN A 171 -2.95 -28.33 14.48
C GLN A 171 -3.85 -29.26 13.66
N PHE A 172 -3.28 -30.07 12.76
CA PHE A 172 -3.98 -31.04 11.93
C PHE A 172 -3.28 -32.41 12.00
N PRO A 173 -3.31 -33.08 13.17
CA PRO A 173 -2.58 -34.33 13.38
C PRO A 173 -3.00 -35.44 12.42
N ASN A 174 -4.28 -35.49 12.03
CA ASN A 174 -4.79 -36.52 11.11
C ASN A 174 -4.22 -36.42 9.68
N VAL A 175 -3.69 -35.26 9.27
CA VAL A 175 -3.21 -35.02 7.90
C VAL A 175 -1.69 -34.88 7.86
N PHE A 176 -1.10 -34.16 8.84
CA PHE A 176 0.32 -33.84 8.86
C PHE A 176 1.09 -34.46 10.04
N GLY A 177 0.41 -35.21 10.91
CA GLY A 177 0.98 -35.76 12.14
C GLY A 177 2.06 -36.81 11.92
N ASP A 178 2.07 -37.51 10.79
CA ASP A 178 3.07 -38.54 10.48
C ASP A 178 4.25 -38.00 9.63
N ILE A 179 4.16 -36.77 9.15
CA ILE A 179 5.14 -36.20 8.24
C ILE A 179 6.30 -35.58 9.04
N GLU A 180 7.46 -36.25 9.05
CA GLU A 180 8.66 -35.77 9.76
C GLU A 180 9.14 -34.38 9.31
N LEU A 181 8.95 -34.04 8.04
CA LEU A 181 9.32 -32.73 7.49
C LEU A 181 8.64 -31.58 8.26
N PHE A 182 7.35 -31.72 8.58
CA PHE A 182 6.59 -30.70 9.29
C PHE A 182 6.79 -30.73 10.81
N LYS A 183 7.31 -31.84 11.35
CA LYS A 183 7.80 -31.90 12.73
C LYS A 183 9.13 -31.15 12.86
N LYS A 184 10.05 -31.36 11.91
CA LYS A 184 11.36 -30.70 11.87
C LYS A 184 11.25 -29.22 11.53
N PHE A 185 10.34 -28.85 10.64
CA PHE A 185 10.10 -27.47 10.20
C PHE A 185 8.62 -27.09 10.40
N PRO A 186 8.22 -26.72 11.65
CA PRO A 186 6.83 -26.45 11.99
C PRO A 186 6.21 -25.26 11.25
N TYR A 187 7.03 -24.38 10.69
CA TYR A 187 6.59 -23.17 9.99
C TYR A 187 6.73 -23.27 8.47
N LEU A 188 7.11 -24.43 7.92
CA LEU A 188 7.34 -24.57 6.48
C LEU A 188 6.04 -24.50 5.65
N LEU A 189 4.96 -25.11 6.12
CA LEU A 189 3.68 -25.16 5.40
C LEU A 189 3.11 -23.77 5.04
N PRO A 190 2.94 -22.80 5.97
CA PRO A 190 2.43 -21.48 5.60
C PRO A 190 3.33 -20.78 4.58
N ASN A 191 4.65 -21.02 4.63
CA ASN A 191 5.58 -20.45 3.68
C ASN A 191 5.48 -21.11 2.28
N LEU A 192 5.29 -22.43 2.21
CA LEU A 192 5.06 -23.14 0.94
C LEU A 192 3.74 -22.75 0.29
N LEU A 193 2.68 -22.54 1.07
CA LEU A 193 1.42 -22.08 0.50
C LEU A 193 1.55 -20.63 0.00
N ALA A 194 2.34 -19.78 0.67
CA ALA A 194 2.59 -18.41 0.23
C ALA A 194 3.40 -18.36 -1.08
N THR A 195 4.29 -19.33 -1.33
CA THR A 195 5.07 -19.37 -2.58
C THR A 195 4.20 -19.64 -3.81
N ILE A 196 3.02 -20.23 -3.66
CA ILE A 196 2.03 -20.37 -4.74
C ILE A 196 1.61 -18.99 -5.26
N PHE A 197 1.37 -18.02 -4.36
CA PHE A 197 1.04 -16.65 -4.77
C PHE A 197 2.21 -16.00 -5.51
N PHE A 198 3.45 -16.16 -5.03
CA PHE A 198 4.63 -15.66 -5.74
C PHE A 198 4.81 -16.31 -7.10
N LEU A 199 4.55 -17.61 -7.23
CA LEU A 199 4.61 -18.33 -8.50
C LEU A 199 3.58 -17.78 -9.48
N ILE A 200 2.32 -17.61 -9.05
CA ILE A 200 1.27 -16.99 -9.86
C ILE A 200 1.67 -15.56 -10.28
N SER A 201 2.19 -14.77 -9.35
CA SER A 201 2.69 -13.41 -9.62
C SER A 201 3.84 -13.39 -10.63
N ALA A 202 4.84 -14.26 -10.46
CA ALA A 202 5.99 -14.34 -11.36
C ALA A 202 5.61 -14.87 -12.74
N SER A 203 4.76 -15.91 -12.81
CA SER A 203 4.26 -16.47 -14.07
C SER A 203 3.38 -15.47 -14.82
N SER A 204 2.45 -14.80 -14.14
CA SER A 204 1.59 -13.78 -14.77
C SER A 204 2.41 -12.58 -15.26
N ALA A 205 3.39 -12.12 -14.48
CA ALA A 205 4.31 -11.07 -14.91
C ALA A 205 5.14 -11.51 -16.13
N THR A 206 5.68 -12.73 -16.12
CA THR A 206 6.48 -13.24 -17.24
C THR A 206 5.66 -13.36 -18.53
N LEU A 207 4.46 -13.93 -18.44
CA LEU A 207 3.64 -14.28 -19.60
C LEU A 207 2.81 -13.13 -20.17
N PHE A 208 2.43 -12.13 -19.36
CA PHE A 208 1.44 -11.13 -19.76
C PHE A 208 1.83 -9.67 -19.50
N LEU A 209 2.80 -9.40 -18.62
CA LEU A 209 3.24 -8.03 -18.37
C LEU A 209 4.11 -7.55 -19.51
N LYS A 210 3.86 -6.33 -19.98
CA LYS A 210 4.68 -5.68 -21.00
C LYS A 210 5.77 -4.84 -20.34
N GLU A 211 6.94 -4.81 -20.97
CA GLU A 211 8.01 -3.89 -20.56
C GLU A 211 7.55 -2.44 -20.78
N THR A 212 7.80 -1.58 -19.79
CA THR A 212 7.36 -0.17 -19.81
C THR A 212 8.52 0.78 -20.06
N LEU A 213 9.77 0.32 -19.88
CA LEU A 213 10.95 1.12 -20.16
C LEU A 213 11.05 1.44 -21.67
N ALA A 214 11.08 2.74 -22.00
CA ALA A 214 11.06 3.22 -23.39
C ALA A 214 12.23 2.72 -24.24
N ASP A 215 13.44 2.64 -23.67
CA ASP A 215 14.64 2.19 -24.36
C ASP A 215 14.64 0.69 -24.69
N LYS A 216 13.75 -0.06 -24.03
CA LYS A 216 13.54 -1.50 -24.23
C LYS A 216 12.27 -1.81 -25.02
N HIS A 217 11.57 -0.78 -25.48
CA HIS A 217 10.34 -0.93 -26.24
C HIS A 217 10.66 -1.47 -27.65
N GLY A 218 10.24 -2.71 -27.94
CA GLY A 218 10.43 -3.37 -29.24
C GLY A 218 11.47 -4.51 -29.24
N GLU A 219 12.16 -4.77 -28.13
CA GLU A 219 12.93 -6.00 -27.97
C GLU A 219 12.00 -7.23 -27.92
N LYS A 220 12.46 -8.36 -28.45
CA LYS A 220 11.66 -9.61 -28.45
C LYS A 220 11.49 -10.13 -27.02
N ASP A 221 10.28 -9.97 -26.49
CA ASP A 221 9.89 -10.53 -25.20
C ASP A 221 9.42 -11.99 -25.37
N TRP A 222 10.31 -12.92 -25.03
CA TRP A 222 10.01 -14.36 -25.08
C TRP A 222 8.87 -14.78 -24.16
N GLY A 223 8.70 -14.11 -23.02
CA GLY A 223 7.64 -14.41 -22.06
C GLY A 223 6.27 -14.10 -22.62
N LEU A 224 6.10 -12.93 -23.26
CA LEU A 224 4.86 -12.56 -23.95
C LEU A 224 4.54 -13.50 -25.11
N LEU A 225 5.55 -13.92 -25.89
CA LEU A 225 5.35 -14.83 -27.01
C LEU A 225 4.82 -16.21 -26.55
N VAL A 226 5.36 -16.74 -25.44
CA VAL A 226 4.85 -17.97 -24.82
C VAL A 226 3.45 -17.76 -24.27
N GLY A 227 3.18 -16.63 -23.61
CA GLY A 227 1.85 -16.28 -23.11
C GLY A 227 0.80 -16.22 -24.23
N GLU A 228 1.12 -15.61 -25.37
CA GLU A 228 0.25 -15.57 -26.53
C GLU A 228 -0.04 -16.95 -27.14
N ARG A 229 0.97 -17.83 -27.19
CA ARG A 229 0.80 -19.22 -27.66
C ARG A 229 -0.10 -20.01 -26.72
N LEU A 230 0.12 -19.89 -25.42
CA LEU A 230 -0.68 -20.58 -24.41
C LEU A 230 -2.14 -20.09 -24.43
N THR A 231 -2.35 -18.77 -24.54
CA THR A 231 -3.70 -18.18 -24.58
C THR A 231 -4.45 -18.54 -25.87
N ARG A 232 -3.74 -18.71 -27.00
CA ARG A 232 -4.32 -19.17 -28.27
C ARG A 232 -4.96 -20.56 -28.17
N VAL A 233 -4.44 -21.44 -27.32
CA VAL A 233 -5.01 -22.77 -27.08
C VAL A 233 -6.37 -22.68 -26.39
N PHE A 234 -6.55 -21.70 -25.48
CA PHE A 234 -7.78 -21.51 -24.73
C PHE A 234 -8.80 -20.57 -25.42
N ARG A 235 -8.34 -19.74 -26.35
CA ARG A 235 -9.20 -18.84 -27.13
C ARG A 235 -9.79 -19.61 -28.31
N ARG A 236 -10.98 -20.21 -28.13
CA ARG A 236 -11.81 -20.66 -29.27
C ARG A 236 -11.98 -19.47 -30.22
N GLN A 237 -11.42 -19.55 -31.42
CA GLN A 237 -11.64 -18.54 -32.46
C GLN A 237 -13.14 -18.48 -32.77
N PRO A 238 -13.81 -17.32 -32.69
CA PRO A 238 -14.87 -17.04 -33.62
C PRO A 238 -14.21 -16.97 -35.00
N GLN A 239 -14.64 -17.83 -35.93
CA GLN A 239 -14.24 -17.75 -37.33
C GLN A 239 -14.71 -16.39 -37.87
N LEU A 240 -13.82 -15.40 -37.89
CA LEU A 240 -14.03 -14.21 -38.70
C LEU A 240 -13.80 -14.63 -40.15
N ILE A 241 -14.91 -14.70 -40.90
CA ILE A 241 -14.95 -14.85 -42.35
C ILE A 241 -13.95 -13.85 -42.94
N ALA A 242 -12.94 -14.39 -43.63
CA ALA A 242 -11.98 -13.60 -44.38
C ALA A 242 -12.72 -12.84 -45.49
N GLN A 243 -12.96 -11.55 -45.29
CA GLN A 243 -13.23 -10.66 -46.41
C GLN A 243 -11.95 -10.58 -47.24
N ARG A 244 -11.98 -11.32 -48.34
CA ARG A 244 -11.06 -11.30 -49.48
C ARG A 244 -10.77 -9.84 -49.84
N ARG A 245 -9.59 -9.32 -49.47
CA ARG A 245 -9.10 -8.06 -50.04
C ARG A 245 -8.79 -8.32 -51.51
N GLN A 246 -9.65 -7.80 -52.39
CA GLN A 246 -9.37 -7.63 -53.80
C GLN A 246 -8.10 -6.79 -53.93
N SER A 247 -7.05 -7.38 -54.48
CA SER A 247 -5.91 -6.67 -55.02
C SER A 247 -6.40 -5.88 -56.23
N PHE A 248 -6.65 -4.60 -56.04
CA PHE A 248 -6.81 -3.63 -57.10
C PHE A 248 -5.74 -2.56 -56.85
N VAL A 249 -4.76 -2.47 -57.75
CA VAL A 249 -4.32 -1.27 -58.46
C VAL A 249 -3.04 -1.66 -59.21
N ASP A 250 -3.20 -2.05 -60.48
CA ASP A 250 -2.27 -1.65 -61.52
C ASP A 250 -2.79 -0.31 -62.05
N GLY A 251 -1.89 0.66 -62.16
CA GLY A 251 -2.18 2.02 -62.59
C GLY A 251 -0.94 2.88 -62.43
N GLU A 252 -0.04 2.75 -63.39
CA GLU A 252 1.08 3.67 -63.60
C GLU A 252 0.62 5.13 -63.61
N ALA A 253 1.31 5.99 -62.88
CA ALA A 253 1.96 7.21 -63.38
C ALA A 253 2.14 8.27 -62.28
N THR A 254 3.30 8.93 -62.32
CA THR A 254 3.67 10.19 -61.66
C THR A 254 3.85 10.20 -60.14
N ALA A 255 5.03 9.77 -59.70
CA ALA A 255 5.65 10.27 -58.48
C ALA A 255 6.62 11.42 -58.82
N PRO A 256 6.45 12.66 -58.32
CA PRO A 256 7.54 13.59 -58.24
C PRO A 256 8.41 13.24 -57.03
N LEU A 257 9.71 13.14 -57.27
CA LEU A 257 10.76 12.96 -56.27
C LEU A 257 10.76 14.15 -55.29
N VAL A 258 10.28 13.94 -54.07
CA VAL A 258 10.54 14.84 -52.93
C VAL A 258 11.34 14.07 -51.89
N PRO A 259 12.61 14.42 -51.62
CA PRO A 259 13.33 13.89 -50.49
C PRO A 259 12.91 14.69 -49.26
N SER A 260 11.84 14.26 -48.59
CA SER A 260 11.59 14.69 -47.21
C SER A 260 11.61 13.46 -46.33
N ARG A 261 12.81 13.15 -45.84
CA ARG A 261 13.00 12.29 -44.67
C ARG A 261 12.40 13.06 -43.49
N ILE A 262 11.08 12.94 -43.30
CA ILE A 262 10.42 13.34 -42.07
C ILE A 262 10.93 12.35 -41.03
N THR A 263 12.06 12.69 -40.40
CA THR A 263 12.38 12.10 -39.10
C THR A 263 11.22 12.48 -38.19
N PRO A 264 10.47 11.52 -37.62
CA PRO A 264 9.51 11.86 -36.59
C PRO A 264 10.31 12.55 -35.50
N LYS A 265 10.06 13.84 -35.31
CA LYS A 265 10.64 14.61 -34.22
C LYS A 265 10.19 13.88 -32.97
N LYS A 266 11.10 13.13 -32.31
CA LYS A 266 10.84 12.58 -30.98
C LYS A 266 10.22 13.73 -30.19
N PRO A 267 9.03 13.57 -29.58
CA PRO A 267 8.52 14.60 -28.69
C PRO A 267 9.51 14.69 -27.53
N THR A 268 10.48 15.58 -27.65
CA THR A 268 11.34 16.02 -26.57
C THR A 268 10.52 16.97 -25.72
N SER A 269 9.40 16.48 -25.18
CA SER A 269 8.89 17.03 -23.92
C SER A 269 9.99 16.72 -22.92
N LYS A 270 10.86 17.70 -22.65
CA LYS A 270 11.74 17.65 -21.47
C LYS A 270 10.81 17.36 -20.30
N ARG A 271 10.85 16.14 -19.75
CA ARG A 271 10.27 15.87 -18.43
C ARG A 271 10.97 16.87 -17.52
N VAL A 272 10.26 17.93 -17.14
CA VAL A 272 10.74 18.85 -16.11
C VAL A 272 10.86 17.98 -14.87
N SER A 273 12.09 17.57 -14.56
CA SER A 273 12.38 16.85 -13.33
C SER A 273 12.01 17.81 -12.22
N ALA A 274 10.89 17.54 -11.56
CA ALA A 274 10.40 18.41 -10.52
C ALA A 274 11.49 18.63 -9.47
N GLY A 275 11.66 19.89 -9.06
CA GLY A 275 12.66 20.25 -8.07
C GLY A 275 12.37 19.54 -6.75
N MET A 276 13.41 19.13 -6.01
CA MET A 276 13.24 18.49 -4.70
C MET A 276 12.40 19.35 -3.73
N LYS A 277 12.46 20.67 -3.87
CA LYS A 277 11.64 21.64 -3.10
C LYS A 277 10.14 21.56 -3.43
N GLU A 278 9.79 21.17 -4.65
CA GLU A 278 8.40 21.03 -5.09
C GLU A 278 7.79 19.73 -4.56
N VAL A 279 8.59 18.66 -4.49
CA VAL A 279 8.18 17.37 -3.89
C VAL A 279 7.94 17.52 -2.38
N PHE A 280 8.80 18.27 -1.68
CA PHE A 280 8.69 18.53 -0.23
C PHE A 280 8.01 19.87 0.06
N SER A 281 6.82 20.07 -0.50
CA SER A 281 5.93 21.15 -0.07
C SER A 281 5.53 20.99 1.41
N ARG A 282 4.99 22.04 2.02
CA ARG A 282 4.54 22.01 3.42
C ARG A 282 3.49 20.91 3.64
N GLN A 283 2.50 20.80 2.76
CA GLN A 283 1.42 19.82 2.89
C GLN A 283 1.88 18.39 2.59
N THR A 284 2.73 18.18 1.58
CA THR A 284 3.28 16.84 1.31
C THR A 284 4.13 16.35 2.48
N THR A 285 4.92 17.23 3.09
CA THR A 285 5.76 16.91 4.25
C THR A 285 4.92 16.51 5.46
N ILE A 286 3.85 17.25 5.78
CA ILE A 286 2.95 16.91 6.90
C ILE A 286 2.27 15.55 6.66
N ASN A 287 1.83 15.27 5.43
CA ASN A 287 1.25 13.97 5.07
C ASN A 287 2.28 12.83 5.16
N LEU A 288 3.53 13.05 4.73
CA LEU A 288 4.62 12.07 4.85
C LEU A 288 4.94 11.75 6.32
N ILE A 289 5.00 12.78 7.18
CA ILE A 289 5.21 12.61 8.62
C ILE A 289 4.06 11.79 9.21
N SER A 290 2.81 12.17 8.93
CA SER A 290 1.61 11.45 9.41
C SER A 290 1.61 9.99 8.96
N TYR A 291 1.99 9.71 7.71
CA TYR A 291 2.09 8.35 7.19
C TYR A 291 3.19 7.54 7.88
N THR A 292 4.31 8.18 8.20
CA THR A 292 5.43 7.54 8.90
C THR A 292 5.03 7.13 10.31
N PHE A 293 4.38 8.03 11.06
CA PHE A 293 3.88 7.72 12.39
C PHE A 293 2.81 6.62 12.36
N LEU A 294 1.87 6.69 11.42
CA LEU A 294 0.85 5.65 11.23
C LEU A 294 1.49 4.28 11.02
N ALA A 295 2.44 4.19 10.08
CA ALA A 295 3.15 2.96 9.76
C ALA A 295 4.01 2.46 10.93
N PHE A 296 4.59 3.37 11.73
CA PHE A 296 5.34 3.04 12.92
C PHE A 296 4.46 2.34 13.95
N HIS A 297 3.41 3.01 14.44
CA HIS A 297 2.69 2.50 15.60
C HIS A 297 1.75 1.35 15.22
N SER A 298 1.22 1.32 14.00
CA SER A 298 0.30 0.26 13.58
C SER A 298 1.01 -1.09 13.46
N VAL A 299 2.17 -1.12 12.79
CA VAL A 299 2.95 -2.34 12.55
C VAL A 299 3.63 -2.81 13.82
N ALA A 300 4.11 -1.87 14.65
CA ALA A 300 4.62 -2.17 15.97
C ALA A 300 3.56 -2.84 16.86
N TYR A 301 2.32 -2.33 16.86
CA TYR A 301 1.24 -2.98 17.58
C TYR A 301 0.98 -4.40 17.06
N ASP A 302 0.86 -4.59 15.73
CA ASP A 302 0.54 -5.90 15.14
C ASP A 302 1.60 -6.97 15.45
N GLN A 303 2.86 -6.57 15.53
CA GLN A 303 3.93 -7.47 15.95
C GLN A 303 3.91 -7.69 17.47
N ASN A 304 3.77 -6.63 18.26
CA ASN A 304 3.84 -6.74 19.72
C ASN A 304 2.64 -7.49 20.31
N ILE A 305 1.45 -7.34 19.72
CA ILE A 305 0.25 -8.04 20.19
C ILE A 305 0.39 -9.55 20.07
N THR A 306 1.08 -10.08 19.06
CA THR A 306 1.28 -11.54 18.95
C THR A 306 2.18 -12.05 20.07
N VAL A 307 3.20 -11.28 20.47
CA VAL A 307 4.04 -11.60 21.62
C VAL A 307 3.25 -11.51 22.93
N PHE A 308 2.39 -10.49 23.09
CA PHE A 308 1.56 -10.35 24.29
C PHE A 308 0.51 -11.45 24.44
N LEU A 309 -0.12 -11.87 23.33
CA LEU A 309 -1.06 -12.99 23.31
C LEU A 309 -0.37 -14.32 23.65
N ASP A 310 0.86 -14.50 23.21
CA ASP A 310 1.67 -15.67 23.50
C ASP A 310 2.24 -15.69 24.94
N TYR A 311 2.49 -14.50 25.53
CA TYR A 311 3.08 -14.36 26.86
C TYR A 311 2.22 -15.06 27.94
N PRO A 312 2.83 -15.81 28.89
CA PRO A 312 2.07 -16.66 29.81
C PRO A 312 1.13 -15.88 30.73
N VAL A 313 0.07 -16.56 31.16
CA VAL A 313 -0.80 -16.10 32.24
C VAL A 313 -0.03 -16.20 33.55
N ILE A 314 0.10 -15.09 34.27
CA ILE A 314 0.72 -15.04 35.59
C ILE A 314 -0.39 -14.83 36.64
N PRO A 315 -0.48 -15.69 37.68
CA PRO A 315 -1.42 -15.50 38.78
C PRO A 315 -1.15 -14.19 39.52
N ARG A 316 -2.22 -13.46 39.87
CA ARG A 316 -2.09 -12.16 40.51
C ARG A 316 -1.95 -12.34 42.01
N THR A 317 -0.88 -11.79 42.56
CA THR A 317 -0.63 -11.69 44.00
C THR A 317 -0.45 -10.21 44.37
N PRO A 318 -0.69 -9.81 45.63
CA PRO A 318 -0.45 -8.44 46.07
C PRO A 318 1.01 -7.96 45.85
N GLU A 319 1.95 -8.89 45.73
CA GLU A 319 3.37 -8.61 45.48
C GLU A 319 3.67 -8.28 44.02
N ASN A 320 2.92 -8.89 43.07
CA ASN A 320 3.18 -8.75 41.63
C ASN A 320 2.16 -7.86 40.90
N THR A 321 1.17 -7.31 41.61
CA THR A 321 0.10 -6.48 41.03
C THR A 321 -0.20 -5.25 41.89
N LYS A 322 0.07 -4.05 41.37
CA LYS A 322 -0.32 -2.75 41.92
C LYS A 322 -0.89 -1.87 40.80
N PHE A 323 -2.20 -1.65 40.83
CA PHE A 323 -2.88 -0.86 39.81
C PHE A 323 -2.49 0.64 39.89
N PRO A 324 -2.50 1.36 38.75
CA PRO A 324 -2.95 0.92 37.42
C PRO A 324 -1.84 0.45 36.47
N PHE A 325 -0.55 0.48 36.86
CA PHE A 325 0.55 0.26 35.91
C PHE A 325 1.42 -0.98 36.20
N TYR A 326 1.45 -1.45 37.44
CA TYR A 326 2.34 -2.55 37.83
C TYR A 326 1.55 -3.86 37.81
N PHE A 327 1.71 -4.64 36.76
CA PHE A 327 1.20 -6.00 36.65
C PHE A 327 1.89 -6.72 35.50
N THR A 328 1.98 -8.04 35.62
CA THR A 328 2.55 -8.90 34.58
C THR A 328 1.58 -10.02 34.22
N GLY A 329 1.67 -10.49 32.97
CA GLY A 329 0.87 -11.59 32.46
C GLY A 329 0.14 -11.28 31.16
N GLY A 330 0.17 -12.24 30.26
CA GLY A 330 -0.50 -12.22 28.96
C GLY A 330 -1.65 -13.23 28.91
N PHE A 331 -1.78 -13.92 27.78
CA PHE A 331 -2.88 -14.84 27.51
C PHE A 331 -2.45 -16.30 27.41
N GLY A 332 -1.16 -16.58 27.18
CA GLY A 332 -0.61 -17.93 27.03
C GLY A 332 -1.23 -18.69 25.86
N LEU A 333 -1.61 -18.00 24.78
CA LEU A 333 -2.24 -18.61 23.61
C LEU A 333 -1.22 -19.28 22.71
N SER A 334 -1.64 -20.38 22.07
CA SER A 334 -0.87 -21.03 21.01
C SER A 334 -0.97 -20.30 19.68
N SER A 335 -0.01 -20.53 18.78
CA SER A 335 0.08 -19.94 17.44
C SER A 335 -1.16 -20.20 16.61
N GLY A 336 -1.78 -21.38 16.73
CA GLY A 336 -3.04 -21.69 16.03
C GLY A 336 -4.21 -20.85 16.54
N THR A 337 -4.28 -20.58 17.85
CA THR A 337 -5.31 -19.73 18.45
C THR A 337 -5.09 -18.25 18.08
N ILE A 338 -3.83 -17.79 18.15
CA ILE A 338 -3.43 -16.46 17.66
C ILE A 338 -3.77 -16.32 16.18
N GLY A 339 -3.49 -17.34 15.37
CA GLY A 339 -3.84 -17.40 13.95
C GLY A 339 -5.34 -17.32 13.69
N THR A 340 -6.15 -18.00 14.50
CA THR A 340 -7.62 -17.90 14.44
C THR A 340 -8.09 -16.48 14.74
N LEU A 341 -7.52 -15.85 15.77
CA LEU A 341 -7.82 -14.46 16.11
C LEU A 341 -7.47 -13.52 14.96
N PHE A 342 -6.28 -13.66 14.37
CA PHE A 342 -5.86 -12.88 13.21
C PHE A 342 -6.68 -13.18 11.94
N THR A 343 -7.26 -14.38 11.83
CA THR A 343 -8.20 -14.73 10.76
C THR A 343 -9.52 -13.95 10.91
N ILE A 344 -10.10 -13.92 12.11
CA ILE A 344 -11.30 -13.13 12.40
C ILE A 344 -11.02 -11.63 12.19
N TYR A 345 -9.86 -11.15 12.66
CA TYR A 345 -9.38 -9.80 12.42
C TYR A 345 -9.28 -9.49 10.92
N GLY A 346 -8.68 -10.37 10.13
CA GLY A 346 -8.58 -10.22 8.68
C GLY A 346 -9.94 -10.17 7.98
N ILE A 347 -10.84 -11.11 8.28
CA ILE A 347 -12.20 -11.11 7.70
C ILE A 347 -12.92 -9.79 8.02
N THR A 348 -12.83 -9.34 9.27
CA THR A 348 -13.44 -8.08 9.72
C THR A 348 -12.86 -6.88 8.99
N CYS A 349 -11.53 -6.81 8.84
CA CYS A 349 -10.87 -5.78 8.05
C CYS A 349 -11.35 -5.77 6.58
N GLY A 350 -11.51 -6.95 5.96
CA GLY A 350 -12.04 -7.07 4.60
C GLY A 350 -13.47 -6.53 4.49
N LEU A 351 -14.35 -6.89 5.44
CA LEU A 351 -15.71 -6.38 5.48
C LEU A 351 -15.74 -4.85 5.65
N ILE A 352 -14.93 -4.30 6.56
CA ILE A 352 -14.84 -2.85 6.77
C ILE A 352 -14.32 -2.15 5.50
N GLN A 353 -13.27 -2.68 4.86
CA GLN A 353 -12.62 -2.08 3.68
C GLN A 353 -13.56 -1.98 2.47
N PHE A 354 -14.39 -2.99 2.24
CA PHE A 354 -15.26 -3.05 1.06
C PHE A 354 -16.68 -2.54 1.31
N LEU A 355 -17.22 -2.73 2.51
CA LEU A 355 -18.62 -2.38 2.82
C LEU A 355 -18.77 -1.05 3.55
N ILE A 356 -17.83 -0.71 4.45
CA ILE A 356 -17.98 0.44 5.36
C ILE A 356 -17.14 1.64 4.91
N TYR A 357 -15.91 1.42 4.46
CA TYR A 357 -15.00 2.51 4.10
C TYR A 357 -15.53 3.41 2.97
N PRO A 358 -15.99 2.88 1.80
CA PRO A 358 -16.50 3.73 0.73
C PRO A 358 -17.69 4.63 1.12
N PRO A 359 -18.79 4.12 1.74
CA PRO A 359 -19.90 4.98 2.12
C PRO A 359 -19.52 5.99 3.21
N MET A 360 -18.63 5.62 4.13
CA MET A 360 -18.18 6.51 5.20
C MET A 360 -17.36 7.68 4.64
N VAL A 361 -16.40 7.42 3.76
CA VAL A 361 -15.62 8.46 3.08
C VAL A 361 -16.50 9.35 2.22
N ASN A 362 -17.45 8.77 1.48
CA ASN A 362 -18.40 9.56 0.68
C ASN A 362 -19.27 10.49 1.52
N ARG A 363 -19.61 10.09 2.75
CA ARG A 363 -20.48 10.87 3.63
C ARG A 363 -19.73 11.92 4.45
N PHE A 364 -18.56 11.58 4.97
CA PHE A 364 -17.83 12.42 5.94
C PHE A 364 -16.55 13.06 5.37
N GLY A 365 -16.12 12.65 4.18
CA GLY A 365 -14.84 13.06 3.59
C GLY A 365 -13.65 12.27 4.14
N VAL A 366 -12.58 12.19 3.35
CA VAL A 366 -11.38 11.42 3.69
C VAL A 366 -10.67 12.01 4.92
N LEU A 367 -10.51 13.33 4.98
CA LEU A 367 -9.77 14.02 6.04
C LEU A 367 -10.43 13.86 7.42
N ASN A 368 -11.76 14.01 7.51
CA ASN A 368 -12.46 13.89 8.79
C ASN A 368 -12.44 12.45 9.31
N CYS A 369 -12.60 11.47 8.41
CA CYS A 369 -12.44 10.07 8.77
C CYS A 369 -11.05 9.82 9.36
N PHE A 370 -10.01 10.36 8.73
CA PHE A 370 -8.63 10.21 9.21
C PHE A 370 -8.39 10.86 10.58
N LYS A 371 -8.90 12.07 10.82
CA LYS A 371 -8.82 12.77 12.12
C LYS A 371 -9.47 11.99 13.26
N VAL A 372 -10.65 11.41 13.01
CA VAL A 372 -11.37 10.63 14.04
C VAL A 372 -10.57 9.37 14.41
N VAL A 373 -10.10 8.61 13.42
CA VAL A 373 -9.36 7.37 13.70
C VAL A 373 -7.96 7.62 14.28
N SER A 374 -7.33 8.76 13.97
CA SER A 374 -6.06 9.15 14.59
C SER A 374 -6.23 9.47 16.08
N ILE A 375 -7.35 10.08 16.50
CA ILE A 375 -7.67 10.27 17.92
C ILE A 375 -8.00 8.93 18.59
N MET A 376 -8.75 8.06 17.91
CA MET A 376 -9.19 6.78 18.49
C MET A 376 -8.03 5.83 18.79
N THR A 377 -6.99 5.82 17.95
CA THR A 377 -5.92 4.82 17.99
C THR A 377 -5.09 4.82 19.30
N PRO A 378 -4.65 5.97 19.85
CA PRO A 378 -4.00 6.01 21.17
C PRO A 378 -4.80 5.33 22.29
N PHE A 379 -6.12 5.55 22.34
CA PHE A 379 -6.98 4.94 23.36
C PHE A 379 -7.04 3.43 23.25
N VAL A 380 -7.12 2.91 22.02
CA VAL A 380 -7.04 1.47 21.76
C VAL A 380 -5.77 0.91 22.39
N TYR A 381 -4.63 1.55 22.18
CA TYR A 381 -3.34 1.08 22.70
C TYR A 381 -3.28 1.14 24.22
N PHE A 382 -3.72 2.25 24.84
CA PHE A 382 -3.76 2.34 26.30
C PHE A 382 -4.65 1.27 26.92
N ILE A 383 -5.78 0.90 26.29
CA ILE A 383 -6.72 -0.10 26.81
C ILE A 383 -6.20 -1.54 26.63
N THR A 384 -5.45 -1.83 25.57
CA THR A 384 -4.97 -3.19 25.24
C THR A 384 -4.38 -3.97 26.41
N PRO A 385 -3.39 -3.49 27.19
CA PRO A 385 -2.78 -4.29 28.24
C PRO A 385 -3.75 -4.63 29.37
N TYR A 386 -4.77 -3.81 29.61
CA TYR A 386 -5.77 -4.04 30.64
C TYR A 386 -6.72 -5.20 30.32
N THR A 387 -6.77 -5.65 29.06
CA THR A 387 -7.58 -6.82 28.68
C THR A 387 -7.07 -8.12 29.31
N SER A 388 -5.78 -8.22 29.67
CA SER A 388 -5.24 -9.38 30.40
C SER A 388 -5.67 -9.40 31.88
N LEU A 389 -6.23 -8.30 32.39
CA LEU A 389 -6.73 -8.18 33.75
C LEU A 389 -8.11 -8.82 33.96
N LEU A 390 -8.79 -9.28 32.91
CA LEU A 390 -10.07 -9.97 33.09
C LEU A 390 -9.88 -11.33 33.79
N PRO A 391 -10.88 -11.80 34.57
CA PRO A 391 -10.70 -12.96 35.43
C PRO A 391 -10.62 -14.26 34.62
N THR A 392 -11.55 -14.48 33.68
CA THR A 392 -11.66 -15.76 32.96
C THR A 392 -10.96 -15.74 31.58
N PRO A 393 -10.42 -16.88 31.11
CA PRO A 393 -9.80 -16.97 29.78
C PRO A 393 -10.74 -16.53 28.64
N ALA A 394 -12.01 -16.93 28.71
CA ALA A 394 -13.02 -16.55 27.71
C ALA A 394 -13.25 -15.03 27.69
N THR A 395 -13.37 -14.39 28.86
CA THR A 395 -13.53 -12.92 28.93
C THR A 395 -12.29 -12.18 28.44
N ARG A 396 -11.08 -12.66 28.74
CA ARG A 396 -9.83 -12.08 28.22
C ARG A 396 -9.83 -12.16 26.69
N PHE A 397 -10.10 -13.34 26.14
CA PHE A 397 -10.15 -13.56 24.70
C PHE A 397 -11.19 -12.67 23.99
N ALA A 398 -12.42 -12.60 24.53
CA ALA A 398 -13.47 -11.75 23.97
C ALA A 398 -13.09 -10.27 24.01
N ALA A 399 -12.52 -9.79 25.13
CA ALA A 399 -12.12 -8.40 25.27
C ALA A 399 -10.97 -8.03 24.33
N ILE A 400 -9.94 -8.87 24.20
CA ILE A 400 -8.84 -8.57 23.28
C ILE A 400 -9.29 -8.63 21.83
N LEU A 401 -10.17 -9.58 21.47
CA LEU A 401 -10.79 -9.62 20.15
C LEU A 401 -11.55 -8.32 19.87
N PHE A 402 -12.38 -7.86 20.81
CA PHE A 402 -13.12 -6.61 20.68
C PHE A 402 -12.21 -5.39 20.50
N VAL A 403 -11.17 -5.24 21.32
CA VAL A 403 -10.17 -4.17 21.18
C VAL A 403 -9.47 -4.24 19.82
N MET A 404 -9.15 -5.45 19.34
CA MET A 404 -8.58 -5.65 18.02
C MET A 404 -9.56 -5.33 16.89
N MET A 405 -10.87 -5.52 17.06
CA MET A 405 -11.87 -5.08 16.06
C MET A 405 -11.97 -3.55 15.99
N ILE A 406 -11.88 -2.85 17.12
CA ILE A 406 -11.83 -1.37 17.13
C ILE A 406 -10.55 -0.89 16.44
N LYS A 407 -9.41 -1.56 16.72
CA LYS A 407 -8.16 -1.29 16.01
C LYS A 407 -8.32 -1.51 14.50
N ALA A 408 -8.91 -2.64 14.10
CA ALA A 408 -9.15 -2.99 12.69
C ALA A 408 -9.89 -1.85 11.98
N PHE A 409 -10.97 -1.37 12.59
CA PHE A 409 -11.73 -0.24 12.09
C PHE A 409 -10.87 1.02 11.91
N ALA A 410 -10.08 1.38 12.93
CA ALA A 410 -9.19 2.55 12.86
C ALA A 410 -8.21 2.47 11.68
N ILE A 411 -7.51 1.34 11.58
CA ILE A 411 -6.37 1.17 10.67
C ILE A 411 -6.81 1.01 9.21
N ILE A 412 -7.92 0.30 8.96
CA ILE A 412 -8.48 0.13 7.61
C ILE A 412 -9.00 1.45 7.03
N ILE A 413 -9.40 2.39 7.89
CA ILE A 413 -9.75 3.75 7.45
C ILE A 413 -8.48 4.58 7.26
N ALA A 414 -7.56 4.51 8.22
CA ALA A 414 -6.37 5.37 8.25
C ALA A 414 -5.47 5.20 7.02
N PHE A 415 -5.08 3.96 6.68
CA PHE A 415 -4.09 3.72 5.61
C PHE A 415 -4.54 4.21 4.22
N PRO A 416 -5.75 3.85 3.74
CA PRO A 416 -6.27 4.41 2.49
C PRO A 416 -6.42 5.93 2.56
N SER A 417 -6.91 6.47 3.68
CA SER A 417 -7.14 7.91 3.83
C SER A 417 -5.85 8.72 3.75
N THR A 418 -4.81 8.34 4.51
CA THR A 418 -3.50 8.99 4.42
C THR A 418 -2.92 8.92 3.01
N THR A 419 -3.13 7.81 2.31
CA THR A 419 -2.58 7.66 0.96
C THR A 419 -3.31 8.54 -0.06
N ILE A 420 -4.62 8.66 0.05
CA ILE A 420 -5.41 9.57 -0.78
C ILE A 420 -5.03 11.02 -0.49
N LEU A 421 -4.94 11.41 0.79
CA LEU A 421 -4.54 12.77 1.19
C LEU A 421 -3.13 13.12 0.70
N LEU A 422 -2.18 12.17 0.79
CA LEU A 422 -0.84 12.36 0.25
C LEU A 422 -0.85 12.54 -1.27
N THR A 423 -1.63 11.73 -1.99
CA THR A 423 -1.82 11.86 -3.45
C THR A 423 -2.42 13.22 -3.79
N ASN A 424 -3.43 13.66 -3.05
CA ASN A 424 -4.12 14.93 -3.25
C ASN A 424 -3.27 16.15 -2.86
N SER A 425 -2.24 15.96 -2.02
CA SER A 425 -1.30 17.03 -1.66
C SER A 425 -0.26 17.33 -2.74
N ALA A 426 -0.17 16.50 -3.79
CA ALA A 426 0.74 16.72 -4.90
C ALA A 426 0.27 17.93 -5.74
N THR A 427 1.16 18.90 -5.92
CA THR A 427 0.94 20.11 -6.74
C THR A 427 0.86 19.81 -8.23
N SER A 428 1.52 18.75 -8.70
CA SER A 428 1.59 18.40 -10.10
C SER A 428 1.66 16.88 -10.29
N LEU A 429 1.27 16.41 -11.47
CA LEU A 429 1.32 14.99 -11.81
C LEU A 429 2.76 14.50 -12.04
N SER A 430 3.68 15.40 -12.35
CA SER A 430 5.11 15.09 -12.51
C SER A 430 5.78 14.68 -11.19
N ILE A 431 5.32 15.22 -10.05
CA ILE A 431 5.87 14.84 -8.73
C ILE A 431 5.25 13.57 -8.14
N LEU A 432 4.09 13.13 -8.64
CA LEU A 432 3.27 12.12 -7.96
C LEU A 432 3.98 10.78 -7.77
N GLY A 433 4.74 10.33 -8.79
CA GLY A 433 5.55 9.11 -8.70
C GLY A 433 6.67 9.21 -7.67
N THR A 434 7.41 10.32 -7.68
CA THR A 434 8.51 10.60 -6.74
C THR A 434 8.00 10.73 -5.30
N LEU A 435 6.90 11.46 -5.09
CA LEU A 435 6.26 11.62 -3.79
C LEU A 435 5.85 10.28 -3.20
N ASN A 436 5.21 9.42 -4.01
CA ASN A 436 4.85 8.06 -3.62
C ASN A 436 6.07 7.15 -3.34
N GLY A 437 7.19 7.39 -4.02
CA GLY A 437 8.48 6.76 -3.74
C GLY A 437 8.99 7.13 -2.34
N PHE A 438 9.05 8.42 -2.03
CA PHE A 438 9.42 8.91 -0.68
C PHE A 438 8.45 8.40 0.39
N ALA A 439 7.15 8.39 0.12
CA ALA A 439 6.14 7.83 1.02
C ALA A 439 6.46 6.39 1.42
N THR A 440 6.88 5.57 0.44
CA THR A 440 7.25 4.17 0.67
C THR A 440 8.53 4.06 1.52
N MET A 441 9.52 4.92 1.27
CA MET A 441 10.77 4.97 2.03
C MET A 441 10.51 5.38 3.49
N PHE A 442 9.82 6.50 3.72
CA PHE A 442 9.52 7.00 5.07
C PHE A 442 8.58 6.05 5.84
N SER A 443 7.54 5.52 5.19
CA SER A 443 6.72 4.45 5.77
C SER A 443 7.55 3.20 6.09
N GLY A 444 8.51 2.84 5.24
CA GLY A 444 9.47 1.76 5.48
C GLY A 444 10.31 1.98 6.73
N LEU A 445 10.79 3.20 6.97
CA LEU A 445 11.50 3.57 8.20
C LEU A 445 10.60 3.45 9.43
N GLY A 446 9.35 3.92 9.35
CA GLY A 446 8.36 3.72 10.42
C GLY A 446 8.19 2.23 10.76
N ARG A 447 8.00 1.39 9.73
CA ARG A 447 7.88 -0.07 9.86
C ARG A 447 9.15 -0.75 10.37
N ALA A 448 10.32 -0.14 10.18
CA ALA A 448 11.57 -0.61 10.74
C ALA A 448 11.66 -0.28 12.23
N PHE A 449 11.52 0.99 12.61
CA PHE A 449 11.78 1.42 13.99
C PHE A 449 10.66 1.03 14.97
N GLY A 450 9.42 0.95 14.50
CA GLY A 450 8.26 0.64 15.35
C GLY A 450 8.40 -0.69 16.11
N PRO A 451 8.48 -1.84 15.42
CA PRO A 451 8.62 -3.14 16.06
C PRO A 451 9.86 -3.28 16.95
N ALA A 452 11.04 -2.79 16.50
CA ALA A 452 12.25 -2.84 17.33
C ALA A 452 12.12 -2.07 18.64
N SER A 453 11.67 -0.81 18.58
CA SER A 453 11.52 0.03 19.78
C SER A 453 10.44 -0.48 20.73
N THR A 454 9.31 -0.94 20.18
CA THR A 454 8.20 -1.49 20.97
C THR A 454 8.56 -2.83 21.59
N GLY A 455 9.25 -3.70 20.84
CA GLY A 455 9.76 -4.97 21.35
C GLY A 455 10.73 -4.78 22.51
N LEU A 456 11.63 -3.79 22.42
CA LEU A 456 12.51 -3.40 23.52
C LEU A 456 11.70 -2.87 24.73
N ALA A 457 10.74 -1.99 24.50
CA ALA A 457 9.88 -1.46 25.56
C ALA A 457 9.08 -2.57 26.26
N PHE A 458 8.59 -3.57 25.51
CA PHE A 458 7.87 -4.72 26.04
C PHE A 458 8.78 -5.62 26.86
N SER A 459 9.96 -5.98 26.35
CA SER A 459 10.96 -6.77 27.08
C SER A 459 11.36 -6.10 28.38
N TRP A 460 11.68 -4.80 28.34
CA TRP A 460 11.97 -4.00 29.54
C TRP A 460 10.79 -3.99 30.53
N GLY A 461 9.57 -3.82 30.02
CA GLY A 461 8.36 -3.83 30.85
C GLY A 461 8.15 -5.17 31.55
N VAL A 462 8.33 -6.28 30.84
CA VAL A 462 8.23 -7.63 31.39
C VAL A 462 9.27 -7.86 32.49
N GLU A 463 10.53 -7.45 32.28
CA GLU A 463 11.60 -7.59 33.26
C GLU A 463 11.33 -6.81 34.56
N HIS A 464 10.69 -5.64 34.47
CA HIS A 464 10.47 -4.73 35.59
C HIS A 464 9.07 -4.78 36.20
N GLY A 465 8.17 -5.62 35.69
CA GLY A 465 6.81 -5.75 36.21
C GLY A 465 5.75 -4.83 35.57
N TYR A 466 6.08 -4.14 34.48
CA TYR A 466 5.26 -3.14 33.79
C TYR A 466 4.90 -3.58 32.37
N ILE A 467 4.03 -4.59 32.21
CA ILE A 467 3.63 -5.08 30.88
C ILE A 467 2.93 -4.00 30.01
N VAL A 468 2.43 -2.95 30.66
CA VAL A 468 1.82 -1.77 30.02
C VAL A 468 2.80 -0.93 29.21
N SER A 469 4.12 -1.03 29.48
CA SER A 469 5.15 -0.11 28.95
C SER A 469 5.10 0.04 27.42
N ALA A 470 5.04 -1.06 26.69
CA ALA A 470 5.05 -1.08 25.24
C ALA A 470 3.81 -0.41 24.64
N TYR A 471 2.66 -0.64 25.26
CA TYR A 471 1.37 -0.11 24.82
C TYR A 471 1.21 1.37 25.15
N PHE A 472 1.74 1.81 26.28
CA PHE A 472 1.79 3.23 26.63
C PHE A 472 2.78 3.98 25.75
N PHE A 473 3.96 3.40 25.50
CA PHE A 473 4.90 3.91 24.51
C PHE A 473 4.22 4.10 23.14
N LEU A 474 3.54 3.05 22.65
CA LEU A 474 2.79 3.14 21.39
C LEU A 474 1.67 4.17 21.42
N GLY A 475 0.91 4.25 22.52
CA GLY A 475 -0.17 5.22 22.69
C GLY A 475 0.34 6.66 22.64
N ILE A 476 1.47 6.94 23.29
CA ILE A 476 2.14 8.25 23.25
C ILE A 476 2.62 8.55 21.82
N VAL A 477 3.29 7.60 21.16
CA VAL A 477 3.75 7.78 19.78
C VAL A 477 2.58 8.03 18.82
N ALA A 478 1.47 7.31 18.99
CA ALA A 478 0.26 7.52 18.20
C ALA A 478 -0.38 8.88 18.49
N ALA A 479 -0.38 9.34 19.75
CA ALA A 479 -0.92 10.65 20.12
C ALA A 479 -0.10 11.79 19.51
N ILE A 480 1.24 11.68 19.55
CA ILE A 480 2.15 12.60 18.86
C ILE A 480 1.91 12.56 17.35
N GLY A 481 1.77 11.36 16.78
CA GLY A 481 1.47 11.14 15.36
C GLY A 481 0.12 11.69 14.90
N ALA A 482 -0.85 11.87 15.82
CA ALA A 482 -2.13 12.47 15.52
C ALA A 482 -2.05 14.01 15.35
N ILE A 483 -1.09 14.68 15.98
CA ILE A 483 -0.91 16.14 15.89
C ILE A 483 -0.78 16.63 14.43
N PRO A 484 0.14 16.11 13.59
CA PRO A 484 0.27 16.57 12.21
C PRO A 484 -0.99 16.29 11.37
N VAL A 485 -1.82 15.30 11.73
CA VAL A 485 -3.07 15.00 11.02
C VAL A 485 -4.05 16.18 11.07
N PHE A 486 -4.07 16.92 12.17
CA PHE A 486 -4.92 18.12 12.29
C PHE A 486 -4.42 19.31 11.48
N MET A 487 -3.15 19.29 11.06
CA MET A 487 -2.54 20.32 10.23
C MET A 487 -2.71 20.04 8.72
N ILE A 488 -3.19 18.85 8.35
CA ILE A 488 -3.45 18.47 6.96
C ILE A 488 -4.64 19.29 6.44
N VAL A 489 -4.43 19.92 5.29
CA VAL A 489 -5.48 20.50 4.47
C VAL A 489 -5.67 19.62 3.24
N GLU A 490 -6.91 19.29 2.93
CA GLU A 490 -7.23 18.50 1.75
C GLU A 490 -7.00 19.37 0.51
N GLY A 491 -6.03 18.98 -0.32
CA GLY A 491 -5.76 19.63 -1.59
C GLY A 491 -6.73 19.16 -2.67
N ASP A 492 -6.94 19.97 -3.70
CA ASP A 492 -7.82 19.65 -4.84
C ASP A 492 -7.29 18.50 -5.71
N GLY A 493 -6.06 18.07 -5.44
CA GLY A 493 -5.39 16.98 -6.13
C GLY A 493 -4.66 17.42 -7.40
N PRO A 494 -3.74 16.57 -7.89
CA PRO A 494 -2.81 16.95 -8.96
C PRO A 494 -3.49 17.09 -10.33
N THR A 495 -4.75 16.61 -10.47
CA THR A 495 -5.54 16.79 -11.69
C THR A 495 -6.22 18.15 -11.71
N ALA A 496 -6.79 18.61 -10.59
CA ALA A 496 -7.40 19.93 -10.51
C ALA A 496 -6.36 21.05 -10.63
N SER A 497 -5.17 20.86 -10.05
CA SER A 497 -4.07 21.81 -10.21
C SER A 497 -3.57 21.90 -11.65
N ALA A 498 -3.55 20.78 -12.40
CA ALA A 498 -3.20 20.78 -13.81
C ALA A 498 -4.23 21.50 -14.68
N TYR A 499 -5.53 21.36 -14.40
CA TYR A 499 -6.56 22.14 -15.10
C TYR A 499 -6.44 23.64 -14.83
N ASN A 500 -6.14 24.04 -13.58
CA ASN A 500 -5.98 25.44 -13.24
C ASN A 500 -4.72 26.04 -13.90
N SER A 501 -3.59 25.32 -13.90
CA SER A 501 -2.36 25.79 -14.57
C SER A 501 -2.54 25.90 -16.09
N ASP A 502 -3.21 24.92 -16.72
CA ASP A 502 -3.44 24.95 -18.16
C ASP A 502 -4.38 26.11 -18.56
N ASN A 503 -5.24 26.60 -17.66
CA ASN A 503 -6.08 27.78 -17.89
C ASN A 503 -5.30 29.09 -17.69
N GLU A 504 -4.47 29.20 -16.66
CA GLU A 504 -3.61 30.37 -16.42
C GLU A 504 -2.59 30.56 -17.57
N ASP A 505 -1.97 29.48 -18.05
CA ASP A 505 -1.04 29.51 -19.18
C ASP A 505 -1.73 29.90 -20.52
N ASN A 506 -3.05 29.71 -20.65
CA ASN A 506 -3.81 30.12 -21.83
C ASN A 506 -4.22 31.59 -21.78
N GLU A 507 -4.39 32.17 -20.59
CA GLU A 507 -4.64 33.61 -20.42
C GLU A 507 -3.37 34.44 -20.72
N ASP A 508 -2.19 33.96 -20.32
CA ASP A 508 -0.91 34.66 -20.55
C ASP A 508 -0.39 34.54 -22.00
N ASN A 509 -0.91 33.59 -22.80
CA ASN A 509 -0.58 33.43 -24.22
C ASN A 509 -1.56 34.16 -25.16
N ALA A 510 -2.48 34.97 -24.62
CA ALA A 510 -3.27 35.90 -25.43
C ALA A 510 -2.34 37.04 -25.91
N ILE A 511 -1.70 36.81 -27.06
CA ILE A 511 -0.95 37.82 -27.81
C ILE A 511 -1.88 39.01 -28.05
N VAL A 512 -1.57 40.14 -27.42
CA VAL A 512 -2.14 41.45 -27.72
C VAL A 512 -1.75 41.82 -29.15
N LEU A 513 -2.59 41.46 -30.11
CA LEU A 513 -2.61 42.11 -31.42
C LEU A 513 -3.35 43.43 -31.22
N GLY A 514 -2.59 44.52 -31.19
CA GLY A 514 -3.17 45.84 -31.43
C GLY A 514 -3.68 45.89 -32.86
N ASP A 515 -4.95 46.26 -33.03
CA ASP A 515 -5.32 47.41 -33.86
C ASP A 515 -6.84 47.67 -33.83
N GLU A 516 -7.13 48.98 -33.82
CA GLU A 516 -8.29 49.68 -34.35
C GLU A 516 -9.71 49.08 -34.19
N SER A 517 -10.50 49.75 -33.36
CA SER A 517 -11.97 49.76 -33.41
C SER A 517 -12.50 50.18 -34.79
N PRO A 518 -13.62 49.62 -35.26
CA PRO A 518 -14.89 50.27 -34.91
C PRO A 518 -16.03 49.30 -34.54
N ILE A 519 -16.72 49.68 -33.46
CA ILE A 519 -18.17 49.71 -33.24
C ILE A 519 -19.01 48.79 -34.15
N ASN A 520 -19.63 47.77 -33.55
CA ASN A 520 -21.09 47.62 -33.61
C ASN A 520 -21.63 46.72 -32.50
N ASP A 521 -22.66 47.26 -31.85
CA ASP A 521 -23.45 46.70 -30.76
C ASP A 521 -24.07 45.35 -31.13
N TYR A 522 -24.07 44.41 -30.17
CA TYR A 522 -25.25 43.67 -29.71
C TYR A 522 -24.91 42.98 -28.38
N GLU A 523 -25.64 43.35 -27.33
CA GLU A 523 -25.56 42.80 -25.97
C GLU A 523 -26.02 41.33 -25.89
N ASP A 524 -25.18 40.55 -25.20
CA ASP A 524 -25.40 39.45 -24.27
C ASP A 524 -26.79 38.78 -24.11
N ALA A 525 -26.78 37.44 -24.10
CA ALA A 525 -26.95 36.70 -22.84
C ALA A 525 -26.46 35.26 -22.95
N SER A 526 -25.64 34.89 -21.97
CA SER A 526 -24.92 33.64 -21.75
C SER A 526 -25.81 32.46 -21.35
N ASP A 527 -25.32 31.23 -21.60
CA ASP A 527 -25.00 30.25 -20.55
C ASP A 527 -24.56 28.92 -21.19
N ASN A 528 -23.24 28.70 -21.29
CA ASN A 528 -22.65 27.39 -21.57
C ASN A 528 -22.19 26.76 -20.25
N GLU A 529 -22.81 25.63 -19.91
CA GLU A 529 -22.46 24.80 -18.75
C GLU A 529 -21.01 24.28 -18.85
N ALA A 530 -20.15 24.75 -17.95
CA ALA A 530 -18.85 24.14 -17.69
C ALA A 530 -19.05 22.81 -16.94
N SER A 531 -18.70 21.69 -17.59
CA SER A 531 -18.73 20.37 -16.97
C SER A 531 -17.59 20.25 -15.94
N ALA A 532 -17.94 20.39 -14.66
CA ALA A 532 -17.00 20.23 -13.55
C ALA A 532 -16.50 18.78 -13.42
N SER A 533 -15.18 18.56 -13.58
CA SER A 533 -14.51 17.32 -13.20
C SER A 533 -14.43 17.25 -11.67
N SER A 534 -15.12 16.25 -11.10
CA SER A 534 -15.27 16.08 -9.65
C SER A 534 -14.05 15.37 -9.04
N PRO A 535 -13.63 15.70 -7.80
CA PRO A 535 -12.59 14.97 -7.10
C PRO A 535 -13.04 13.53 -6.79
N LEU A 536 -12.07 12.60 -6.73
CA LEU A 536 -12.26 11.19 -6.45
C LEU A 536 -12.87 10.98 -5.06
N LEU A 537 -14.18 10.75 -5.04
CA LEU A 537 -15.03 10.43 -3.87
C LEU A 537 -15.27 11.60 -2.90
N GLY A 538 -16.25 12.45 -3.25
CA GLY A 538 -16.97 13.27 -2.27
C GLY A 538 -17.40 14.65 -2.76
N LYS A 539 -18.63 14.77 -3.26
CA LYS A 539 -19.50 15.94 -3.03
C LYS A 539 -20.93 15.67 -3.50
N ASN A 540 -21.88 15.81 -2.58
CA ASN A 540 -23.20 16.34 -2.89
C ASN A 540 -23.83 16.91 -1.61
N ARG A 541 -23.74 18.23 -1.45
CA ARG A 541 -24.82 19.05 -0.87
C ARG A 541 -24.56 20.53 -1.17
N ARG A 542 -25.30 21.05 -2.14
CA ARG A 542 -25.66 22.48 -2.21
C ARG A 542 -26.60 22.77 -1.04
N GLY A 543 -26.26 23.76 -0.23
CA GLY A 543 -27.15 24.39 0.73
C GLY A 543 -26.93 25.89 0.63
N ASN A 544 -27.82 26.55 -0.11
CA ASN A 544 -27.92 28.01 -0.14
C ASN A 544 -28.08 28.53 1.30
N ASN A 545 -27.19 29.40 1.74
CA ASN A 545 -27.49 30.38 2.79
C ASN A 545 -26.89 31.71 2.35
N THR A 546 -27.73 32.50 1.69
CA THR A 546 -27.55 33.93 1.46
C THR A 546 -27.67 34.67 2.80
N TYR A 547 -26.56 35.19 3.32
CA TYR A 547 -26.61 36.20 4.37
C TYR A 547 -26.99 37.54 3.73
N LYS A 548 -28.24 37.98 3.92
CA LYS A 548 -28.65 39.37 3.75
C LYS A 548 -28.12 40.18 4.93
N ALA A 549 -27.15 41.07 4.69
CA ALA A 549 -26.83 42.14 5.61
C ALA A 549 -27.79 43.31 5.34
N THR A 550 -28.73 43.52 6.25
CA THR A 550 -29.59 44.72 6.31
C THR A 550 -28.77 45.94 6.72
N SER A 551 -28.66 46.89 5.80
CA SER A 551 -28.34 48.28 6.10
C SER A 551 -29.48 48.89 6.93
N THR A 552 -29.16 49.48 8.09
CA THR A 552 -30.06 50.34 8.86
C THR A 552 -29.39 51.70 9.01
N ALA A 553 -29.95 52.70 8.33
CA ALA A 553 -29.77 54.10 8.60
C ALA A 553 -31.16 54.78 8.47
N ASN A 554 -31.52 55.52 9.53
CA ASN A 554 -32.62 56.49 9.71
C ASN A 554 -33.56 56.14 10.88
N ASN A 555 -33.15 56.49 12.10
CA ASN A 555 -33.64 57.68 12.82
C ASN A 555 -32.83 57.89 14.09
#